data_AF-A0A848ZMP9-F1
#
_entry.id   AF-A0A848ZMP9-F1
#
_cell.length_a   1.000
_cell.length_b   1.000
_cell.length_c   1.000
_cell.angle_alpha   90.00
_cell.angle_beta   90.00
_cell.angle_gamma   90.00
#
_symmetry.space_group_name_H-M   'P 1'
#
loop_
_entity.id
_entity.type
_entity.pdbx_description
1 polymer ?
#
loop_
_entity_poly.entity_id
_entity_poly.type
_entity_poly.pdbx_seq_one_letter_code
_entity_poly.pdbx_strand_id
1 'polypeptide(L)'
;MEILLSLLYKIVRFMKILAPTLLFLLVIACNQKKETEKIEVDNLNLYKEYITEVSHGIISSKSEVRVVLNRPVLSWEAGQELERGVIAVFPETKGKVVVMDSRTLAFIPENSFEQDKTYKFALQLDKIVEEVPKELNVFRFSVKTLKQQFNVYTNALQSYSKDFQYIEGQLKTADRLSLNDARSLVSVNHRGEDIPIKFNAAIAHGTQFHFKIDSIPRFTEDSELEVVWDGTAIGVSNSGSNTIKIPGKSNFSILGVEVESAESQVVYINFSDPLKKGQNVKGLVVLEGDGDPKYDIVGNTLKVYPSKEIEGSRRLEIFEGIQSIDGVRLSTTRTERIAFEQIKPEVRLLSNGTILPSSNNLKINFETVNLKSVKVQVLRLFESNILQFLQGNNLN
;
A
#
# COMPACT_ATOMS: atom_id res chain seq x y z
N MET A 1 62.10 25.04 19.04
CA MET A 1 61.90 23.59 18.83
C MET A 1 61.29 22.91 20.06
N GLU A 2 61.78 23.19 21.28
CA GLU A 2 61.25 22.58 22.52
C GLU A 2 59.79 22.93 22.86
N ILE A 3 59.34 24.15 22.57
CA ILE A 3 57.94 24.57 22.83
C ILE A 3 56.96 23.77 21.96
N LEU A 4 57.34 23.45 20.72
CA LEU A 4 56.50 22.70 19.79
C LEU A 4 56.35 21.23 20.24
N LEU A 5 57.45 20.63 20.74
CA LEU A 5 57.43 19.27 21.30
C LEU A 5 56.55 19.17 22.56
N SER A 6 56.63 20.17 23.45
CA SER A 6 55.80 20.27 24.65
C SER A 6 54.30 20.37 24.33
N LEU A 7 53.95 21.15 23.29
CA LEU A 7 52.57 21.29 22.84
C LEU A 7 52.02 19.99 22.25
N LEU A 8 52.80 19.33 21.38
CA LEU A 8 52.45 18.03 20.81
C LEU A 8 52.26 16.95 21.89
N TYR A 9 53.12 16.93 22.91
CA TYR A 9 53.01 15.99 24.02
C TYR A 9 51.72 16.21 24.85
N LYS A 10 51.34 17.46 25.10
CA LYS A 10 50.08 17.79 25.78
C LYS A 10 48.85 17.41 24.96
N ILE A 11 48.87 17.64 23.63
CA ILE A 11 47.77 17.27 22.73
C ILE A 11 47.58 15.75 22.67
N VAL A 12 48.67 14.99 22.53
CA VAL A 12 48.63 13.52 22.52
C VAL A 12 48.13 12.96 23.86
N ARG A 13 48.55 13.57 24.98
CA ARG A 13 48.07 13.18 26.31
C ARG A 13 46.59 13.53 26.53
N PHE A 14 46.11 14.63 25.96
CA PHE A 14 44.69 15.01 26.00
C PHE A 14 43.83 14.08 25.14
N MET A 15 44.27 13.73 23.92
CA MET A 15 43.57 12.75 23.06
C MET A 15 43.52 11.35 23.69
N LYS A 16 44.55 10.94 24.43
CA LYS A 16 44.56 9.65 25.16
C LYS A 16 43.55 9.57 26.30
N ILE A 17 43.08 10.70 26.83
CA ILE A 17 42.06 10.76 27.89
C ILE A 17 40.67 11.00 27.28
N LEU A 18 40.58 11.78 26.19
CA LEU A 18 39.33 12.11 25.51
C LEU A 18 38.74 10.92 24.71
N ALA A 19 39.60 10.12 24.08
CA ALA A 19 39.16 8.94 23.31
C ALA A 19 38.45 7.88 24.18
N PRO A 20 38.97 7.44 25.35
CA PRO A 20 38.28 6.47 26.18
C PRO A 20 37.04 7.02 26.88
N THR A 21 36.98 8.32 27.19
CA THR A 21 35.77 8.95 27.77
C THR A 21 34.64 9.05 26.74
N LEU A 22 34.96 9.39 25.49
CA LEU A 22 33.99 9.40 24.39
C LEU A 22 33.50 7.98 24.05
N LEU A 23 34.39 6.98 24.11
CA LEU A 23 34.03 5.57 23.92
C LEU A 23 33.14 5.05 25.05
N PHE A 24 33.39 5.45 26.30
CA PHE A 24 32.55 5.08 27.45
C PHE A 24 31.14 5.70 27.37
N LEU A 25 31.03 6.94 26.89
CA LEU A 25 29.75 7.60 26.62
C LEU A 25 28.94 6.91 25.50
N LEU A 26 29.61 6.40 24.45
CA LEU A 26 29.00 5.61 23.37
C LEU A 26 28.45 4.26 23.88
N VAL A 27 29.13 3.61 24.83
CA VAL A 27 28.65 2.34 25.42
C VAL A 27 27.44 2.55 26.33
N ILE A 28 27.37 3.68 27.06
CA ILE A 28 26.19 4.03 27.88
C ILE A 28 24.99 4.38 26.99
N ALA A 29 25.20 5.12 25.89
CA ALA A 29 24.14 5.46 24.93
C ALA A 29 23.53 4.23 24.21
N CYS A 30 24.32 3.17 23.99
CA CYS A 30 23.82 1.93 23.39
C CYS A 30 22.97 1.06 24.32
N ASN A 31 22.99 1.28 25.64
CA ASN A 31 22.29 0.41 26.59
C ASN A 31 20.83 0.81 26.88
N GLN A 32 20.37 1.98 26.38
CA GLN A 32 18.97 2.43 26.56
C GLN A 32 17.94 1.62 25.76
N LYS A 33 18.37 0.86 24.74
CA LYS A 33 17.46 0.01 23.93
C LYS A 33 16.77 -1.13 24.72
N LYS A 34 17.27 -1.49 25.91
CA LYS A 34 16.77 -2.65 26.69
C LYS A 34 15.55 -2.37 27.58
N GLU A 35 15.20 -1.12 27.85
CA GLU A 35 14.08 -0.81 28.76
C GLU A 35 12.72 -0.73 28.04
N THR A 36 12.69 -0.36 26.76
CA THR A 36 11.44 -0.19 26.00
C THR A 36 10.69 -1.51 25.76
N GLU A 37 11.42 -2.64 25.65
CA GLU A 37 10.83 -3.96 25.45
C GLU A 37 10.06 -4.47 26.68
N LYS A 38 10.41 -4.03 27.90
CA LYS A 38 9.87 -4.58 29.16
C LYS A 38 8.56 -3.97 29.67
N ILE A 39 8.03 -2.92 29.04
CA ILE A 39 6.74 -2.35 29.45
C ILE A 39 5.63 -3.29 28.99
N GLU A 40 4.99 -4.02 29.91
CA GLU A 40 3.84 -4.88 29.60
C GLU A 40 2.60 -4.06 29.21
N VAL A 41 1.78 -4.63 28.32
CA VAL A 41 0.50 -4.07 27.87
C VAL A 41 -0.60 -4.59 28.79
N ASP A 42 -1.48 -3.70 29.24
CA ASP A 42 -2.55 -4.03 30.17
C ASP A 42 -3.72 -4.72 29.47
N ASN A 43 -4.45 -5.55 30.23
CA ASN A 43 -5.71 -6.14 29.78
C ASN A 43 -6.84 -5.11 29.87
N LEU A 44 -7.32 -4.63 28.72
CA LEU A 44 -8.40 -3.62 28.64
C LEU A 44 -9.67 -4.00 29.43
N ASN A 45 -9.97 -5.29 29.58
CA ASN A 45 -11.15 -5.73 30.34
C ASN A 45 -11.12 -5.33 31.82
N LEU A 46 -9.91 -5.18 32.40
CA LEU A 46 -9.74 -4.69 33.78
C LEU A 46 -10.08 -3.20 33.91
N TYR A 47 -10.09 -2.48 32.80
CA TYR A 47 -10.32 -1.04 32.72
C TYR A 47 -11.68 -0.67 32.12
N LYS A 48 -12.56 -1.64 31.85
CA LYS A 48 -13.85 -1.46 31.14
C LYS A 48 -14.79 -0.42 31.75
N GLU A 49 -14.64 -0.12 33.05
CA GLU A 49 -15.43 0.91 33.72
C GLU A 49 -14.99 2.33 33.35
N TYR A 50 -13.74 2.49 32.90
CA TYR A 50 -13.08 3.76 32.59
C TYR A 50 -12.81 3.95 31.10
N ILE A 51 -12.42 2.89 30.40
CA ILE A 51 -12.00 2.91 28.99
C ILE A 51 -12.88 1.97 28.18
N THR A 52 -13.47 2.49 27.11
CA THR A 52 -14.25 1.71 26.15
C THR A 52 -13.37 1.14 25.04
N GLU A 53 -12.49 1.97 24.48
CA GLU A 53 -11.71 1.62 23.28
C GLU A 53 -10.38 2.36 23.26
N VAL A 54 -9.35 1.74 22.68
CA VAL A 54 -8.09 2.39 22.33
C VAL A 54 -7.67 2.01 20.93
N SER A 55 -6.88 2.86 20.28
CA SER A 55 -6.18 2.47 19.06
C SER A 55 -5.33 1.22 19.32
N HIS A 56 -5.46 0.23 18.45
CA HIS A 56 -4.76 -1.05 18.58
C HIS A 56 -4.37 -1.59 17.20
N GLY A 57 -3.54 -2.62 17.18
CA GLY A 57 -3.13 -3.28 15.95
C GLY A 57 -2.14 -2.45 15.14
N ILE A 58 -2.28 -2.51 13.81
CA ILE A 58 -1.36 -1.88 12.87
C ILE A 58 -1.97 -0.56 12.37
N ILE A 59 -1.24 0.55 12.55
CA ILE A 59 -1.70 1.90 12.19
C ILE A 59 -0.73 2.59 11.22
N SER A 60 -1.19 3.64 10.52
CA SER A 60 -0.30 4.53 9.77
C SER A 60 0.68 5.24 10.71
N SER A 61 1.91 5.46 10.25
CA SER A 61 2.89 6.32 10.92
C SER A 61 2.42 7.77 11.07
N LYS A 62 1.42 8.17 10.27
CA LYS A 62 0.80 9.51 10.27
C LYS A 62 -0.53 9.55 11.04
N SER A 63 -0.97 8.44 11.63
CA SER A 63 -2.21 8.39 12.43
C SER A 63 -2.02 9.10 13.76
N GLU A 64 -3.12 9.61 14.30
CA GLU A 64 -3.25 9.89 15.73
C GLU A 64 -3.64 8.62 16.50
N VAL A 65 -3.33 8.59 17.79
CA VAL A 65 -3.58 7.43 18.68
C VAL A 65 -4.62 7.82 19.71
N ARG A 66 -5.79 7.17 19.67
CA ARG A 66 -6.98 7.56 20.42
C ARG A 66 -7.22 6.68 21.63
N VAL A 67 -7.80 7.27 22.67
CA VAL A 67 -8.39 6.59 23.81
C VAL A 67 -9.80 7.13 24.03
N VAL A 68 -10.77 6.22 24.10
CA VAL A 68 -12.19 6.50 24.31
C VAL A 68 -12.55 6.08 25.74
N LEU A 69 -12.97 7.03 26.55
CA LEU A 69 -13.44 6.82 27.90
C LEU A 69 -14.89 6.31 27.91
N ASN A 70 -15.22 5.53 28.93
CA ASN A 70 -16.54 4.99 29.13
C ASN A 70 -17.55 6.06 29.57
N ARG A 71 -17.11 7.07 30.33
CA ARG A 71 -17.93 8.19 30.78
C ARG A 71 -17.41 9.51 30.21
N PRO A 72 -18.30 10.47 29.91
CA PRO A 72 -17.89 11.79 29.47
C PRO A 72 -17.24 12.58 30.62
N VAL A 73 -16.22 13.35 30.27
CA VAL A 73 -15.59 14.36 31.14
C VAL A 73 -16.23 15.70 30.79
N LEU A 74 -17.06 16.23 31.69
CA LEU A 74 -17.90 17.41 31.40
C LEU A 74 -17.11 18.70 31.18
N SER A 75 -15.87 18.78 31.68
CA SER A 75 -14.99 19.94 31.53
C SER A 75 -14.22 19.96 30.22
N TRP A 76 -14.36 18.94 29.37
CA TRP A 76 -13.61 18.81 28.12
C TRP A 76 -14.29 19.52 26.95
N GLU A 77 -13.51 20.33 26.26
CA GLU A 77 -13.91 20.98 25.00
C GLU A 77 -13.09 20.43 23.83
N ALA A 78 -13.75 20.19 22.69
CA ALA A 78 -13.08 19.68 21.50
C ALA A 78 -11.98 20.65 21.02
N GLY A 79 -10.79 20.12 20.73
CA GLY A 79 -9.61 20.89 20.36
C GLY A 79 -8.76 21.37 21.55
N GLN A 80 -9.22 21.20 22.79
CA GLN A 80 -8.45 21.51 23.99
C GLN A 80 -7.19 20.64 24.04
N GLU A 81 -6.03 21.27 24.23
CA GLU A 81 -4.77 20.57 24.49
C GLU A 81 -4.65 20.27 25.99
N LEU A 82 -4.32 19.02 26.33
CA LEU A 82 -4.14 18.58 27.70
C LEU A 82 -2.67 18.74 28.14
N GLU A 83 -2.46 18.80 29.46
CA GLU A 83 -1.13 18.92 30.03
C GLU A 83 -0.19 17.78 29.62
N ARG A 84 1.12 18.08 29.58
CA ARG A 84 2.13 17.05 29.27
C ARG A 84 2.09 15.93 30.31
N GLY A 85 2.24 14.71 29.82
CA GLY A 85 2.27 13.52 30.68
C GLY A 85 0.89 12.99 31.09
N VAL A 86 -0.19 13.40 30.43
CA VAL A 86 -1.46 12.64 30.43
C VAL A 86 -1.28 11.33 29.67
N ILE A 87 -0.61 11.38 28.51
CA ILE A 87 -0.13 10.20 27.78
C ILE A 87 1.39 10.29 27.69
N ALA A 88 2.07 9.23 28.12
CA ALA A 88 3.47 9.00 27.83
C ALA A 88 3.61 8.00 26.67
N VAL A 89 4.56 8.25 25.75
CA VAL A 89 4.76 7.46 24.52
C VAL A 89 6.17 6.90 24.49
N PHE A 90 6.30 5.62 24.17
CA PHE A 90 7.56 4.88 24.13
C PHE A 90 7.69 4.09 22.81
N PRO A 91 8.77 4.28 22.03
CA PRO A 91 9.86 5.24 22.24
C PRO A 91 9.37 6.69 22.22
N GLU A 92 10.14 7.57 22.85
CA GLU A 92 9.78 8.98 23.02
C GLU A 92 9.47 9.62 21.66
N THR A 93 8.26 10.18 21.54
CA THR A 93 7.78 10.82 20.32
C THR A 93 7.21 12.17 20.68
N LYS A 94 7.65 13.21 19.98
CA LYS A 94 7.09 14.55 20.16
C LYS A 94 5.67 14.58 19.61
N GLY A 95 4.77 15.18 20.38
CA GLY A 95 3.38 15.30 20.03
C GLY A 95 2.60 15.99 21.13
N LYS A 96 1.30 16.13 20.91
CA LYS A 96 0.37 16.74 21.84
C LYS A 96 -0.80 15.82 22.11
N VAL A 97 -1.41 15.98 23.28
CA VAL A 97 -2.64 15.27 23.64
C VAL A 97 -3.80 16.25 23.48
N VAL A 98 -4.75 15.91 22.62
CA VAL A 98 -5.88 16.78 22.28
C VAL A 98 -7.18 16.07 22.58
N VAL A 99 -8.12 16.79 23.19
CA VAL A 99 -9.50 16.36 23.36
C VAL A 99 -10.19 16.40 22.01
N MET A 100 -10.72 15.26 21.56
CA MET A 100 -11.50 15.16 20.32
C MET A 100 -12.98 15.44 20.58
N ASP A 101 -13.49 14.95 21.71
CA ASP A 101 -14.84 15.17 22.22
C ASP A 101 -14.88 14.87 23.73
N SER A 102 -16.06 14.99 24.35
CA SER A 102 -16.26 14.75 25.80
C SER A 102 -15.81 13.37 26.32
N ARG A 103 -15.55 12.37 25.47
CA ARG A 103 -15.09 11.03 25.85
C ARG A 103 -13.76 10.64 25.23
N THR A 104 -13.29 11.35 24.22
CA THR A 104 -12.18 10.90 23.41
C THR A 104 -11.01 11.87 23.50
N LEU A 105 -9.83 11.34 23.81
CA LEU A 105 -8.57 12.06 23.64
C LEU A 105 -7.70 11.37 22.59
N ALA A 106 -6.83 12.14 21.95
CA ALA A 106 -5.89 11.66 20.95
C ALA A 106 -4.48 12.18 21.23
N PHE A 107 -3.48 11.29 21.17
CA PHE A 107 -2.09 11.69 20.99
C PHE A 107 -1.83 11.92 19.50
N ILE A 108 -1.44 13.14 19.15
CA ILE A 108 -1.13 13.56 17.79
C ILE A 108 0.40 13.78 17.70
N PRO A 109 1.14 12.96 16.93
CA PRO A 109 2.57 13.18 16.74
C PRO A 109 2.81 14.48 15.98
N GLU A 110 3.88 15.20 16.33
CA GLU A 110 4.22 16.49 15.71
C GLU A 110 4.57 16.32 14.21
N ASN A 111 5.24 15.21 13.86
CA ASN A 111 5.65 14.90 12.50
C ASN A 111 5.11 13.54 12.02
N SER A 112 5.56 12.46 12.65
CA SER A 112 5.08 11.09 12.48
C SER A 112 5.76 10.17 13.49
N PHE A 113 5.16 9.02 13.67
CA PHE A 113 5.87 7.86 14.21
C PHE A 113 6.93 7.35 13.22
N GLU A 114 7.94 6.66 13.72
CA GLU A 114 8.83 5.85 12.88
C GLU A 114 8.05 4.65 12.34
N GLN A 115 8.40 4.19 11.14
CA GLN A 115 7.73 3.06 10.49
C GLN A 115 8.24 1.70 11.01
N ASP A 116 7.42 0.66 10.83
CA ASP A 116 7.68 -0.72 11.31
C ASP A 116 8.10 -0.82 12.78
N LYS A 117 7.55 0.03 13.64
CA LYS A 117 7.93 0.14 15.04
C LYS A 117 6.72 -0.04 15.96
N THR A 118 6.94 -0.72 17.07
CA THR A 118 5.94 -0.85 18.13
C THR A 118 6.05 0.36 19.05
N TYR A 119 4.95 1.06 19.24
CA TYR A 119 4.79 2.14 20.19
C TYR A 119 3.91 1.71 21.34
N LYS A 120 4.36 1.99 22.56
CA LYS A 120 3.63 1.76 23.80
C LYS A 120 3.20 3.10 24.37
N PHE A 121 1.97 3.15 24.83
CA PHE A 121 1.33 4.34 25.38
C PHE A 121 0.95 4.06 26.82
N ALA A 122 1.21 5.00 27.72
CA ALA A 122 0.80 4.94 29.12
C ALA A 122 -0.10 6.14 29.43
N LEU A 123 -1.40 5.88 29.55
CA LEU A 123 -2.41 6.87 29.93
C LEU A 123 -2.48 6.95 31.46
N GLN A 124 -2.27 8.15 32.01
CA GLN A 124 -2.46 8.43 33.43
C GLN A 124 -3.97 8.70 33.68
N LEU A 125 -4.72 7.66 34.06
CA LEU A 125 -6.16 7.74 34.29
C LEU A 125 -6.53 8.58 35.50
N ASP A 126 -5.69 8.56 36.54
CA ASP A 126 -5.84 9.36 37.76
C ASP A 126 -5.77 10.87 37.53
N LYS A 127 -5.23 11.30 36.39
CA LYS A 127 -5.25 12.71 35.96
C LYS A 127 -6.54 13.13 35.26
N ILE A 128 -7.40 12.18 34.89
CA ILE A 128 -8.60 12.43 34.08
C ILE A 128 -9.88 12.10 34.85
N VAL A 129 -9.88 10.97 35.56
CA VAL A 129 -11.04 10.45 36.27
C VAL A 129 -10.79 10.52 37.76
N GLU A 130 -11.74 11.06 38.50
CA GLU A 130 -11.72 11.07 39.97
C GLU A 130 -11.94 9.64 40.51
N GLU A 131 -11.28 9.30 41.62
CA GLU A 131 -11.47 8.03 42.35
C GLU A 131 -11.11 6.74 41.59
N VAL A 132 -10.02 6.75 40.81
CA VAL A 132 -9.46 5.53 40.20
C VAL A 132 -8.70 4.70 41.26
N PRO A 133 -8.93 3.38 41.38
CA PRO A 133 -8.13 2.51 42.23
C PRO A 133 -6.64 2.57 41.86
N LYS A 134 -5.75 2.58 42.86
CA LYS A 134 -4.29 2.74 42.65
C LYS A 134 -3.70 1.79 41.60
N GLU A 135 -4.21 0.56 41.55
CA GLU A 135 -3.79 -0.48 40.61
C GLU A 135 -4.16 -0.18 39.14
N LEU A 136 -5.15 0.70 38.93
CA LEU A 136 -5.68 1.11 37.64
C LEU A 136 -5.31 2.56 37.27
N ASN A 137 -4.40 3.20 38.00
CA ASN A 137 -4.00 4.59 37.73
C ASN A 137 -3.38 4.76 36.33
N VAL A 138 -2.72 3.74 35.81
CA VAL A 138 -2.00 3.82 34.53
C VAL A 138 -2.45 2.70 33.63
N PHE A 139 -3.09 3.07 32.51
CA PHE A 139 -3.44 2.12 31.46
C PHE A 139 -2.39 2.11 30.35
N ARG A 140 -1.83 0.94 30.06
CA ARG A 140 -0.79 0.72 29.05
C ARG A 140 -1.34 -0.05 27.87
N PHE A 141 -1.15 0.49 26.68
CA PHE A 141 -1.53 -0.16 25.43
C PHE A 141 -0.46 0.02 24.36
N SER A 142 -0.59 -0.69 23.24
CA SER A 142 0.39 -0.60 22.16
C SER A 142 -0.24 -0.64 20.79
N VAL A 143 0.47 -0.03 19.85
CA VAL A 143 0.19 -0.07 18.41
C VAL A 143 1.49 -0.41 17.69
N LYS A 144 1.37 -1.00 16.51
CA LYS A 144 2.50 -1.16 15.58
C LYS A 144 2.27 -0.25 14.38
N THR A 145 3.29 0.49 13.95
CA THR A 145 3.18 1.29 12.73
C THR A 145 3.41 0.43 11.50
N LEU A 146 2.76 0.78 10.39
CA LEU A 146 2.99 0.16 9.09
C LEU A 146 4.47 0.23 8.69
N LYS A 147 4.96 -0.87 8.10
CA LYS A 147 6.24 -0.88 7.40
C LYS A 147 6.01 -0.32 6.01
N GLN A 148 6.75 0.72 5.64
CA GLN A 148 6.67 1.24 4.28
C GLN A 148 7.22 0.23 3.30
N GLN A 149 6.42 0.01 2.27
CA GLN A 149 6.74 -0.73 1.07
C GLN A 149 6.07 -0.01 -0.09
N PHE A 150 6.46 -0.34 -1.31
CA PHE A 150 5.81 0.17 -2.50
C PHE A 150 5.92 -0.83 -3.65
N ASN A 151 5.00 -0.69 -4.59
CA ASN A 151 4.96 -1.43 -5.84
C ASN A 151 4.72 -0.44 -6.98
N VAL A 152 5.41 -0.66 -8.09
CA VAL A 152 5.22 0.08 -9.34
C VAL A 152 4.49 -0.83 -10.31
N TYR A 153 3.38 -0.32 -10.86
CA TYR A 153 2.61 -1.00 -11.89
C TYR A 153 2.61 -0.14 -13.15
N THR A 154 2.83 -0.79 -14.29
CA THR A 154 2.74 -0.18 -15.61
C THR A 154 1.66 -0.88 -16.41
N ASN A 155 0.82 -0.11 -17.09
CA ASN A 155 -0.19 -0.63 -18.00
C ASN A 155 0.43 -0.93 -19.38
N ALA A 156 -0.36 -1.51 -20.28
CA ALA A 156 0.05 -1.75 -21.66
C ALA A 156 0.48 -0.44 -22.37
N LEU A 157 1.50 -0.56 -23.21
CA LEU A 157 2.04 0.54 -24.02
C LEU A 157 0.95 1.13 -24.93
N GLN A 158 0.74 2.43 -24.86
CA GLN A 158 -0.22 3.14 -25.68
C GLN A 158 0.50 3.99 -26.72
N SER A 159 -0.18 4.29 -27.82
CA SER A 159 0.40 5.00 -28.95
C SER A 159 -0.38 6.27 -29.26
N TYR A 160 0.31 7.41 -29.28
CA TYR A 160 -0.25 8.65 -29.82
C TYR A 160 -0.19 8.67 -31.35
N SER A 161 0.92 8.17 -31.89
CA SER A 161 1.27 8.25 -33.30
C SER A 161 2.37 7.25 -33.64
N LYS A 162 2.76 7.21 -34.91
CA LYS A 162 3.93 6.47 -35.36
C LYS A 162 5.22 6.85 -34.62
N ASP A 163 5.32 8.10 -34.14
CA ASP A 163 6.55 8.64 -33.58
C ASP A 163 6.63 8.58 -32.06
N PHE A 164 5.48 8.63 -31.38
CA PHE A 164 5.42 8.76 -29.93
C PHE A 164 4.42 7.80 -29.29
N GLN A 165 4.88 7.17 -28.22
CA GLN A 165 4.10 6.30 -27.34
C GLN A 165 4.09 6.84 -25.92
N TYR A 166 3.25 6.24 -25.08
CA TYR A 166 3.19 6.54 -23.65
C TYR A 166 2.79 5.29 -22.86
N ILE A 167 3.12 5.28 -21.57
CA ILE A 167 2.70 4.26 -20.62
C ILE A 167 2.05 4.94 -19.44
N GLU A 168 0.86 4.50 -19.08
CA GLU A 168 0.23 4.88 -17.81
C GLU A 168 0.61 3.88 -16.73
N GLY A 169 0.75 4.35 -15.51
CA GLY A 169 1.15 3.52 -14.39
C GLY A 169 0.64 4.03 -13.06
N GLN A 170 0.85 3.21 -12.05
CA GLN A 170 0.45 3.50 -10.69
C GLN A 170 1.53 3.05 -9.72
N LEU A 171 1.95 3.95 -8.85
CA LEU A 171 2.76 3.66 -7.69
C LEU A 171 1.80 3.46 -6.50
N LYS A 172 1.85 2.29 -5.86
CA LYS A 172 1.12 2.01 -4.62
C LYS A 172 2.10 1.91 -3.47
N THR A 173 1.74 2.49 -2.34
CA THR A 173 2.58 2.52 -1.13
C THR A 173 1.81 1.98 0.07
N ALA A 174 2.49 1.26 0.97
CA ALA A 174 1.86 0.63 2.14
C ALA A 174 1.34 1.63 3.17
N ASP A 175 2.03 2.76 3.33
CA ASP A 175 1.63 3.89 4.18
C ASP A 175 1.69 5.21 3.39
N ARG A 176 1.13 6.28 3.97
CA ARG A 176 1.03 7.61 3.37
C ARG A 176 2.42 8.16 3.02
N LEU A 177 2.59 8.53 1.77
CA LEU A 177 3.79 9.13 1.22
C LEU A 177 3.48 10.55 0.70
N SER A 178 4.50 11.40 0.56
CA SER A 178 4.37 12.67 -0.17
C SER A 178 4.55 12.46 -1.66
N LEU A 179 3.97 13.33 -2.49
CA LEU A 179 4.17 13.29 -3.95
C LEU A 179 5.64 13.46 -4.35
N ASN A 180 6.41 14.25 -3.62
CA ASN A 180 7.82 14.47 -3.91
C ASN A 180 8.64 13.20 -3.68
N ASP A 181 8.41 12.51 -2.57
CA ASP A 181 9.05 11.22 -2.31
C ASP A 181 8.60 10.17 -3.34
N ALA A 182 7.32 10.19 -3.73
CA ALA A 182 6.79 9.29 -4.77
C ALA A 182 7.51 9.48 -6.12
N ARG A 183 7.80 10.73 -6.51
CA ARG A 183 8.53 11.06 -7.74
C ARG A 183 9.97 10.55 -7.73
N SER A 184 10.61 10.47 -6.57
CA SER A 184 11.99 9.95 -6.48
C SER A 184 12.07 8.43 -6.58
N LEU A 185 10.94 7.71 -6.49
CA LEU A 185 10.96 6.24 -6.48
C LEU A 185 11.05 5.61 -7.87
N VAL A 186 10.74 6.33 -8.95
CA VAL A 186 10.67 5.77 -10.30
C VAL A 186 11.41 6.68 -11.27
N SER A 187 12.29 6.09 -12.06
CA SER A 187 12.95 6.74 -13.19
C SER A 187 12.80 5.88 -14.44
N VAL A 188 12.91 6.51 -15.61
CA VAL A 188 12.79 5.83 -16.89
C VAL A 188 13.91 6.28 -17.80
N ASN A 189 14.59 5.33 -18.40
CA ASN A 189 15.66 5.57 -19.36
C ASN A 189 15.34 4.95 -20.72
N HIS A 190 15.63 5.66 -21.80
CA HIS A 190 15.51 5.17 -23.17
C HIS A 190 16.78 5.50 -23.95
N ARG A 191 17.57 4.48 -24.29
CA ARG A 191 18.85 4.63 -25.01
C ARG A 191 19.83 5.61 -24.35
N GLY A 192 19.88 5.64 -23.02
CA GLY A 192 20.76 6.52 -22.26
C GLY A 192 20.18 7.90 -21.96
N GLU A 193 18.97 8.22 -22.44
CA GLU A 193 18.27 9.47 -22.14
C GLU A 193 17.15 9.26 -21.12
N ASP A 194 17.00 10.18 -20.17
CA ASP A 194 15.93 10.13 -19.19
C ASP A 194 14.60 10.58 -19.79
N ILE A 195 13.56 9.76 -19.62
CA ILE A 195 12.21 10.06 -20.09
C ILE A 195 11.39 10.68 -18.94
N PRO A 196 10.74 11.83 -19.16
CA PRO A 196 9.98 12.50 -18.12
C PRO A 196 8.75 11.69 -17.69
N ILE A 197 8.57 11.57 -16.38
CA ILE A 197 7.38 10.96 -15.77
C ILE A 197 6.47 12.05 -15.22
N LYS A 198 5.22 12.08 -15.68
CA LYS A 198 4.20 13.03 -15.24
C LYS A 198 3.30 12.38 -14.19
N PHE A 199 3.43 12.81 -12.94
CA PHE A 199 2.52 12.39 -11.86
C PHE A 199 1.29 13.30 -11.77
N ASN A 200 0.16 12.73 -11.35
CA ASN A 200 -1.03 13.52 -11.04
C ASN A 200 -0.79 14.40 -9.80
N ALA A 201 -0.66 15.71 -10.02
CA ALA A 201 -0.37 16.68 -8.97
C ALA A 201 -1.55 16.99 -8.04
N ALA A 202 -2.77 16.49 -8.32
CA ALA A 202 -3.92 16.67 -7.44
C ALA A 202 -3.76 15.94 -6.09
N ILE A 203 -2.86 14.96 -6.01
CA ILE A 203 -2.58 14.18 -4.80
C ILE A 203 -1.23 14.63 -4.23
N ALA A 204 -1.26 15.51 -3.22
CA ALA A 204 -0.04 15.93 -2.52
C ALA A 204 0.47 14.85 -1.55
N HIS A 205 -0.44 14.12 -0.91
CA HIS A 205 -0.13 13.02 0.00
C HIS A 205 -1.15 11.89 -0.18
N GLY A 206 -0.70 10.64 -0.15
CA GLY A 206 -1.58 9.49 -0.34
C GLY A 206 -0.83 8.17 -0.32
N THR A 207 -1.55 7.10 -0.63
CA THR A 207 -1.00 5.73 -0.78
C THR A 207 -0.99 5.26 -2.23
N GLN A 208 -1.50 6.08 -3.15
CA GLN A 208 -1.63 5.77 -4.57
C GLN A 208 -1.29 7.00 -5.38
N PHE A 209 -0.38 6.84 -6.34
CA PHE A 209 0.06 7.91 -7.23
C PHE A 209 0.00 7.43 -8.66
N HIS A 210 -0.90 8.01 -9.44
CA HIS A 210 -0.98 7.75 -10.87
C HIS A 210 0.08 8.57 -11.59
N PHE A 211 0.76 7.93 -12.54
CA PHE A 211 1.78 8.58 -13.35
C PHE A 211 1.67 8.17 -14.81
N LYS A 212 2.31 8.96 -15.67
CA LYS A 212 2.41 8.72 -17.09
C LYS A 212 3.86 8.90 -17.53
N ILE A 213 4.45 7.84 -18.07
CA ILE A 213 5.70 7.90 -18.83
C ILE A 213 5.30 8.42 -20.21
N ASP A 214 5.54 9.69 -20.46
CA ASP A 214 4.96 10.40 -21.60
C ASP A 214 6.01 10.61 -22.70
N SER A 215 5.55 10.84 -23.92
CA SER A 215 6.40 11.17 -25.07
C SER A 215 7.57 10.21 -25.30
N ILE A 216 7.36 8.90 -25.15
CA ILE A 216 8.37 7.87 -25.43
C ILE A 216 8.66 7.87 -26.94
N PRO A 217 9.87 8.21 -27.39
CA PRO A 217 10.19 8.30 -28.81
C PRO A 217 10.33 6.89 -29.43
N ARG A 218 9.73 6.66 -30.59
CA ARG A 218 10.00 5.45 -31.38
C ARG A 218 11.19 5.66 -32.30
N PHE A 219 11.97 4.60 -32.51
CA PHE A 219 13.10 4.59 -33.44
C PHE A 219 12.79 3.71 -34.65
N THR A 220 13.66 3.72 -35.68
CA THR A 220 13.49 2.86 -36.86
C THR A 220 13.45 1.39 -36.48
N GLU A 221 14.41 0.98 -35.64
CA GLU A 221 14.52 -0.37 -35.09
C GLU A 221 13.87 -0.46 -33.72
N ASP A 222 13.58 -1.70 -33.30
CA ASP A 222 13.15 -2.00 -31.95
C ASP A 222 14.15 -1.43 -30.91
N SER A 223 13.64 -1.05 -29.75
CA SER A 223 14.44 -0.49 -28.66
C SER A 223 13.87 -0.91 -27.31
N GLU A 224 14.63 -0.64 -26.26
CA GLU A 224 14.28 -1.01 -24.89
C GLU A 224 14.12 0.24 -24.03
N LEU A 225 13.00 0.31 -23.34
CA LEU A 225 12.70 1.33 -22.33
C LEU A 225 12.91 0.68 -20.96
N GLU A 226 13.86 1.19 -20.20
CA GLU A 226 14.15 0.69 -18.86
C GLU A 226 13.38 1.51 -17.84
N VAL A 227 12.49 0.87 -17.09
CA VAL A 227 11.79 1.45 -15.94
C VAL A 227 12.48 0.97 -14.68
N VAL A 228 13.09 1.89 -13.93
CA VAL A 228 13.84 1.60 -12.70
C VAL A 228 13.06 2.11 -11.51
N TRP A 229 13.06 1.36 -10.41
CA TRP A 229 12.56 1.83 -9.13
C TRP A 229 13.55 1.63 -8.00
N ASP A 230 13.60 2.61 -7.09
CA ASP A 230 14.49 2.58 -5.92
C ASP A 230 13.84 3.23 -4.69
N GLY A 231 13.73 2.45 -3.61
CA GLY A 231 13.20 2.87 -2.32
C GLY A 231 14.18 3.52 -1.36
N THR A 232 15.47 3.57 -1.69
CA THR A 232 16.53 3.98 -0.75
C THR A 232 16.29 5.37 -0.17
N ALA A 233 15.81 6.32 -0.98
CA ALA A 233 15.50 7.69 -0.59
C ALA A 233 14.43 7.79 0.53
N ILE A 234 13.57 6.77 0.64
CA ILE A 234 12.49 6.71 1.66
C ILE A 234 12.76 5.63 2.72
N GLY A 235 13.99 5.12 2.81
CA GLY A 235 14.38 4.09 3.78
C GLY A 235 13.79 2.70 3.49
N VAL A 236 13.39 2.43 2.24
CA VAL A 236 12.86 1.14 1.80
C VAL A 236 13.91 0.41 0.96
N SER A 237 14.18 -0.86 1.28
CA SER A 237 15.21 -1.65 0.57
C SER A 237 14.76 -2.22 -0.77
N ASN A 238 13.51 -1.99 -1.19
CA ASN A 238 12.99 -2.48 -2.47
C ASN A 238 13.56 -1.63 -3.60
N SER A 239 14.25 -2.27 -4.53
CA SER A 239 14.75 -1.68 -5.76
C SER A 239 14.71 -2.72 -6.89
N GLY A 240 14.64 -2.28 -8.13
CA GLY A 240 14.67 -3.16 -9.29
C GLY A 240 14.46 -2.41 -10.60
N SER A 241 14.42 -3.16 -11.69
CA SER A 241 14.12 -2.61 -13.00
C SER A 241 13.26 -3.57 -13.81
N ASN A 242 12.55 -3.01 -14.79
CA ASN A 242 11.79 -3.75 -15.79
C ASN A 242 12.07 -3.15 -17.17
N THR A 243 12.34 -4.02 -18.14
CA THR A 243 12.61 -3.61 -19.52
C THR A 243 11.38 -3.82 -20.37
N ILE A 244 10.91 -2.76 -21.00
CA ILE A 244 9.76 -2.77 -21.90
C ILE A 244 10.26 -2.61 -23.33
N LYS A 245 9.93 -3.58 -24.19
CA LYS A 245 10.26 -3.52 -25.61
C LYS A 245 9.37 -2.47 -26.30
N ILE A 246 10.02 -1.55 -27.01
CA ILE A 246 9.40 -0.51 -27.83
C ILE A 246 9.61 -0.88 -29.31
N PRO A 247 8.57 -1.31 -30.05
CA PRO A 247 8.73 -1.69 -31.45
C PRO A 247 9.14 -0.54 -32.34
N GLY A 248 10.00 -0.83 -33.31
CA GLY A 248 10.45 0.11 -34.33
C GLY A 248 9.29 0.64 -35.18
N LYS A 249 9.47 1.81 -35.78
CA LYS A 249 8.47 2.47 -36.64
C LYS A 249 8.10 1.67 -37.90
N SER A 250 8.96 0.75 -38.32
CA SER A 250 8.74 -0.15 -39.45
C SER A 250 7.95 -1.42 -39.07
N ASN A 251 7.75 -1.66 -37.77
CA ASN A 251 7.24 -2.91 -37.25
C ASN A 251 5.86 -2.73 -36.59
N PHE A 252 4.80 -2.82 -37.41
CA PHE A 252 3.43 -2.87 -36.90
C PHE A 252 3.11 -4.29 -36.38
N SER A 253 2.92 -4.42 -35.07
CA SER A 253 2.87 -5.71 -34.38
C SER A 253 1.86 -5.71 -33.22
N ILE A 254 1.53 -6.91 -32.73
CA ILE A 254 0.70 -7.11 -31.53
C ILE A 254 1.62 -7.17 -30.31
N LEU A 255 1.43 -6.24 -29.38
CA LEU A 255 2.19 -6.11 -28.15
C LEU A 255 1.73 -7.09 -27.08
N GLY A 256 0.43 -7.22 -26.89
CA GLY A 256 -0.13 -8.03 -25.82
C GLY A 256 -1.61 -8.30 -26.00
N VAL A 257 -2.08 -9.32 -25.30
CA VAL A 257 -3.49 -9.68 -25.19
C VAL A 257 -3.82 -9.83 -23.71
N GLU A 258 -4.82 -9.09 -23.24
CA GLU A 258 -5.28 -9.12 -21.85
C GLU A 258 -6.79 -9.41 -21.82
N VAL A 259 -7.23 -10.16 -20.82
CA VAL A 259 -8.65 -10.48 -20.61
C VAL A 259 -9.10 -9.86 -19.29
N GLU A 260 -10.18 -9.09 -19.34
CA GLU A 260 -10.85 -8.55 -18.17
C GLU A 260 -12.23 -9.20 -18.03
N SER A 261 -12.53 -9.74 -16.85
CA SER A 261 -13.77 -10.49 -16.57
C SER A 261 -14.51 -9.99 -15.32
N ALA A 262 -14.25 -8.76 -14.86
CA ALA A 262 -14.80 -8.26 -13.60
C ALA A 262 -16.32 -8.02 -13.64
N GLU A 263 -16.80 -7.21 -14.60
CA GLU A 263 -18.24 -6.92 -14.78
C GLU A 263 -18.77 -7.44 -16.12
N SER A 264 -17.95 -7.35 -17.17
CA SER A 264 -18.22 -7.88 -18.50
C SER A 264 -16.92 -8.41 -19.08
N GLN A 265 -16.99 -9.50 -19.85
CA GLN A 265 -15.80 -10.06 -20.49
C GLN A 265 -15.36 -9.18 -21.65
N VAL A 266 -14.10 -8.76 -21.63
CA VAL A 266 -13.46 -7.99 -22.70
C VAL A 266 -12.07 -8.54 -22.94
N VAL A 267 -11.72 -8.78 -24.20
CA VAL A 267 -10.36 -9.09 -24.62
C VAL A 267 -9.74 -7.82 -25.21
N TYR A 268 -8.67 -7.34 -24.61
CA TYR A 268 -7.88 -6.21 -25.09
C TYR A 268 -6.72 -6.74 -25.92
N ILE A 269 -6.67 -6.36 -27.19
CA ILE A 269 -5.54 -6.65 -28.07
C ILE A 269 -4.82 -5.32 -28.30
N ASN A 270 -3.61 -5.21 -27.78
CA ASN A 270 -2.82 -4.00 -27.84
C ASN A 270 -1.79 -4.10 -28.98
N PHE A 271 -1.73 -3.09 -29.84
CA PHE A 271 -0.87 -3.04 -31.01
C PHE A 271 0.21 -1.96 -30.84
N SER A 272 1.29 -2.03 -31.62
CA SER A 272 2.37 -1.03 -31.58
C SER A 272 1.95 0.35 -32.09
N ASP A 273 0.97 0.41 -32.98
CA ASP A 273 0.55 1.62 -33.69
C ASP A 273 -0.95 1.86 -33.51
N PRO A 274 -1.43 3.13 -33.55
CA PRO A 274 -2.84 3.42 -33.47
C PRO A 274 -3.60 2.77 -34.63
N LEU A 275 -4.76 2.19 -34.35
CA LEU A 275 -5.56 1.47 -35.31
C LEU A 275 -6.47 2.42 -36.09
N LYS A 276 -6.68 2.13 -37.38
CA LYS A 276 -7.63 2.87 -38.20
C LYS A 276 -9.06 2.66 -37.70
N LYS A 277 -9.74 3.75 -37.30
CA LYS A 277 -11.13 3.70 -36.85
C LYS A 277 -12.07 3.32 -38.00
N GLY A 278 -13.13 2.57 -37.69
CA GLY A 278 -14.16 2.16 -38.66
C GLY A 278 -13.73 1.07 -39.64
N GLN A 279 -12.53 0.49 -39.49
CA GLN A 279 -12.13 -0.66 -40.30
C GLN A 279 -12.95 -1.91 -39.94
N ASN A 280 -13.23 -2.77 -40.92
CA ASN A 280 -13.90 -4.03 -40.67
C ASN A 280 -12.89 -5.08 -40.18
N VAL A 281 -12.98 -5.46 -38.91
CA VAL A 281 -12.14 -6.49 -38.29
C VAL A 281 -12.81 -7.86 -38.24
N LYS A 282 -14.04 -7.99 -38.76
CA LYS A 282 -14.77 -9.26 -38.79
C LYS A 282 -14.01 -10.29 -39.62
N GLY A 283 -13.75 -11.46 -39.03
CA GLY A 283 -12.96 -12.53 -39.63
C GLY A 283 -11.45 -12.32 -39.55
N LEU A 284 -10.96 -11.13 -39.16
CA LEU A 284 -9.54 -10.91 -38.84
C LEU A 284 -9.22 -11.24 -37.39
N VAL A 285 -10.23 -11.23 -36.51
CA VAL A 285 -10.09 -11.65 -35.12
C VAL A 285 -11.15 -12.70 -34.81
N VAL A 286 -10.70 -13.92 -34.54
CA VAL A 286 -11.55 -15.09 -34.29
C VAL A 286 -11.31 -15.59 -32.88
N LEU A 287 -12.38 -15.69 -32.10
CA LEU A 287 -12.37 -16.18 -30.74
C LEU A 287 -13.09 -17.53 -30.68
N GLU A 288 -12.39 -18.56 -30.23
CA GLU A 288 -12.92 -19.92 -30.14
C GLU A 288 -14.20 -19.95 -29.29
N GLY A 289 -15.26 -20.49 -29.87
CA GLY A 289 -16.55 -20.60 -29.21
C GLY A 289 -17.44 -19.37 -29.34
N ASP A 290 -16.99 -18.28 -29.99
CA ASP A 290 -17.79 -17.10 -30.28
C ASP A 290 -17.96 -16.85 -31.79
N GLY A 291 -19.20 -16.69 -32.24
CA GLY A 291 -19.54 -16.51 -33.65
C GLY A 291 -19.81 -15.07 -34.07
N ASP A 292 -20.05 -14.16 -33.13
CA ASP A 292 -20.41 -12.77 -33.44
C ASP A 292 -19.94 -11.75 -32.37
N PRO A 293 -18.63 -11.71 -32.05
CA PRO A 293 -18.08 -10.73 -31.13
C PRO A 293 -18.30 -9.29 -31.65
N LYS A 294 -18.44 -8.36 -30.72
CA LYS A 294 -18.44 -6.92 -31.00
C LYS A 294 -17.06 -6.34 -30.80
N TYR A 295 -16.75 -5.27 -31.53
CA TYR A 295 -15.43 -4.67 -31.53
C TYR A 295 -15.50 -3.17 -31.27
N ASP A 296 -14.53 -2.65 -30.54
CA ASP A 296 -14.29 -1.22 -30.39
C ASP A 296 -12.81 -0.90 -30.53
N ILE A 297 -12.48 0.23 -31.15
CA ILE A 297 -11.10 0.66 -31.40
C ILE A 297 -10.83 1.95 -30.63
N VAL A 298 -9.93 1.86 -29.67
CA VAL A 298 -9.47 2.99 -28.85
C VAL A 298 -7.96 3.11 -28.99
N GLY A 299 -7.50 4.10 -29.74
CA GLY A 299 -6.07 4.31 -30.00
C GLY A 299 -5.45 3.09 -30.69
N ASN A 300 -4.42 2.51 -30.06
CA ASN A 300 -3.75 1.28 -30.50
C ASN A 300 -4.33 0.00 -29.88
N THR A 301 -5.50 0.08 -29.24
CA THR A 301 -6.14 -1.07 -28.58
C THR A 301 -7.43 -1.44 -29.29
N LEU A 302 -7.54 -2.71 -29.69
CA LEU A 302 -8.78 -3.33 -30.14
C LEU A 302 -9.42 -4.06 -28.97
N LYS A 303 -10.62 -3.62 -28.58
CA LYS A 303 -11.45 -4.29 -27.59
C LYS A 303 -12.36 -5.27 -28.31
N VAL A 304 -12.34 -6.52 -27.89
CA VAL A 304 -13.22 -7.58 -28.38
C VAL A 304 -14.17 -7.96 -27.25
N TYR A 305 -15.45 -7.73 -27.47
CA TYR A 305 -16.52 -8.06 -26.54
C TYR A 305 -17.17 -9.36 -27.03
N PRO A 306 -16.99 -10.48 -26.32
CA PRO A 306 -17.64 -11.72 -26.66
C PRO A 306 -19.16 -11.56 -26.75
N SER A 307 -19.82 -12.24 -27.69
CA SER A 307 -21.28 -12.19 -27.84
C SER A 307 -22.04 -12.89 -26.70
N LYS A 308 -21.32 -13.72 -25.94
CA LYS A 308 -21.81 -14.52 -24.82
C LYS A 308 -20.67 -14.75 -23.84
N GLU A 309 -21.02 -15.19 -22.64
CA GLU A 309 -20.03 -15.58 -21.64
C GLU A 309 -19.19 -16.77 -22.12
N ILE A 310 -17.87 -16.64 -21.97
CA ILE A 310 -16.85 -17.61 -22.35
C ILE A 310 -16.14 -18.09 -21.09
N GLU A 311 -15.96 -19.40 -20.96
CA GLU A 311 -15.38 -19.98 -19.75
C GLU A 311 -14.07 -20.71 -20.04
N GLY A 312 -13.09 -20.59 -19.15
CA GLY A 312 -11.84 -21.34 -19.24
C GLY A 312 -10.94 -20.86 -20.39
N SER A 313 -10.06 -21.74 -20.87
CA SER A 313 -9.10 -21.38 -21.91
C SER A 313 -9.71 -21.49 -23.31
N ARG A 314 -9.59 -20.45 -24.12
CA ARG A 314 -10.01 -20.42 -25.53
C ARG A 314 -8.88 -19.93 -26.43
N ARG A 315 -8.87 -20.44 -27.66
CA ARG A 315 -7.97 -19.97 -28.71
C ARG A 315 -8.46 -18.63 -29.25
N LEU A 316 -7.55 -17.66 -29.31
CA LEU A 316 -7.71 -16.40 -30.02
C LEU A 316 -6.78 -16.41 -31.24
N GLU A 317 -7.34 -16.11 -32.41
CA GLU A 317 -6.61 -16.00 -33.67
C GLU A 317 -6.76 -14.58 -34.22
N ILE A 318 -5.63 -13.91 -34.45
CA ILE A 318 -5.55 -12.56 -34.97
C ILE A 318 -4.79 -12.64 -36.29
N PHE A 319 -5.51 -12.53 -37.40
CA PHE A 319 -4.98 -12.66 -38.75
C PHE A 319 -4.36 -11.36 -39.25
N GLU A 320 -3.54 -11.48 -40.29
CA GLU A 320 -3.02 -10.36 -41.07
C GLU A 320 -4.12 -9.44 -41.61
N GLY A 321 -3.76 -8.20 -41.96
CA GLY A 321 -4.65 -7.27 -42.67
C GLY A 321 -5.32 -6.20 -41.81
N ILE A 322 -5.30 -6.31 -40.48
CA ILE A 322 -5.66 -5.20 -39.57
C ILE A 322 -4.75 -4.01 -39.90
N GLN A 323 -5.31 -2.80 -39.97
CA GLN A 323 -4.63 -1.61 -40.48
C GLN A 323 -4.40 -0.56 -39.39
N SER A 324 -3.20 0.02 -39.36
CA SER A 324 -2.90 1.22 -38.57
C SER A 324 -3.49 2.49 -39.21
N ILE A 325 -3.52 3.60 -38.47
CA ILE A 325 -3.95 4.91 -39.02
C ILE A 325 -3.10 5.37 -40.21
N ASP A 326 -1.83 4.96 -40.26
CA ASP A 326 -0.87 5.29 -41.33
C ASP A 326 -0.96 4.33 -42.53
N GLY A 327 -1.91 3.40 -42.50
CA GLY A 327 -2.19 2.49 -43.60
C GLY A 327 -1.34 1.22 -43.63
N VAL A 328 -0.43 1.03 -42.66
CA VAL A 328 0.37 -0.20 -42.52
C VAL A 328 -0.53 -1.35 -42.10
N ARG A 329 -0.37 -2.51 -42.72
CA ARG A 329 -1.14 -3.73 -42.39
C ARG A 329 -0.32 -4.65 -41.51
N LEU A 330 -0.99 -5.31 -40.57
CA LEU A 330 -0.40 -6.40 -39.80
C LEU A 330 0.00 -7.50 -40.79
N SER A 331 1.26 -7.91 -40.74
CA SER A 331 1.86 -8.84 -41.70
C SER A 331 1.92 -10.29 -41.20
N THR A 332 1.60 -10.53 -39.93
CA THR A 332 1.71 -11.84 -39.30
C THR A 332 0.42 -12.19 -38.56
N THR A 333 0.04 -13.46 -38.66
CA THR A 333 -1.02 -14.02 -37.84
C THR A 333 -0.46 -14.36 -36.46
N ARG A 334 -1.18 -14.03 -35.40
CA ARG A 334 -0.90 -14.45 -34.02
C ARG A 334 -2.01 -15.36 -33.51
N THR A 335 -1.63 -16.51 -32.99
CA THR A 335 -2.54 -17.46 -32.36
C THR A 335 -2.09 -17.70 -30.92
N GLU A 336 -3.00 -17.54 -29.97
CA GLU A 336 -2.70 -17.69 -28.54
C GLU A 336 -3.88 -18.30 -27.80
N ARG A 337 -3.62 -18.99 -26.68
CA ARG A 337 -4.67 -19.45 -25.78
C ARG A 337 -4.84 -18.44 -24.65
N ILE A 338 -5.99 -17.78 -24.61
CA ILE A 338 -6.35 -16.84 -23.54
C ILE A 338 -7.22 -17.55 -22.51
N ALA A 339 -7.06 -17.19 -21.23
CA ALA A 339 -7.85 -17.75 -20.14
C ALA A 339 -8.90 -16.73 -19.69
N PHE A 340 -10.17 -17.14 -19.73
CA PHE A 340 -11.26 -16.42 -19.10
C PHE A 340 -11.35 -16.90 -17.66
N GLU A 341 -10.75 -16.14 -16.75
CA GLU A 341 -10.74 -16.47 -15.33
C GLU A 341 -12.17 -16.42 -14.78
N GLN A 342 -12.59 -17.54 -14.19
CA GLN A 342 -13.78 -17.60 -13.35
C GLN A 342 -13.33 -17.54 -11.89
N ILE A 343 -13.67 -16.45 -11.22
CA ILE A 343 -13.48 -16.38 -9.77
C ILE A 343 -14.43 -17.41 -9.15
N LYS A 344 -13.90 -18.37 -8.40
CA LYS A 344 -14.74 -19.37 -7.75
C LYS A 344 -15.66 -18.69 -6.74
N PRO A 345 -16.88 -19.21 -6.53
CA PRO A 345 -17.73 -18.72 -5.46
C PRO A 345 -16.99 -18.75 -4.13
N GLU A 346 -16.87 -17.61 -3.47
CA GLU A 346 -16.12 -17.48 -2.21
C GLU A 346 -16.81 -16.47 -1.29
N VAL A 347 -16.76 -16.75 0.02
CA VAL A 347 -17.12 -15.81 1.09
C VAL A 347 -15.88 -15.59 1.94
N ARG A 348 -15.54 -14.34 2.20
CA ARG A 348 -14.44 -13.98 3.09
C ARG A 348 -14.92 -13.01 4.16
N LEU A 349 -14.66 -13.32 5.43
CA LEU A 349 -14.88 -12.37 6.53
C LEU A 349 -13.84 -11.25 6.43
N LEU A 350 -14.28 -10.00 6.62
CA LEU A 350 -13.36 -8.85 6.58
C LEU A 350 -12.39 -8.81 7.76
N SER A 351 -12.65 -9.57 8.83
CA SER A 351 -11.77 -9.69 9.98
C SER A 351 -11.65 -11.15 10.43
N ASN A 352 -10.43 -11.56 10.76
CA ASN A 352 -10.12 -12.86 11.38
C ASN A 352 -10.26 -12.80 12.92
N GLY A 353 -11.02 -11.86 13.46
CA GLY A 353 -11.13 -11.66 14.91
C GLY A 353 -11.94 -12.77 15.57
N THR A 354 -11.28 -13.71 16.23
CA THR A 354 -11.88 -14.82 16.99
C THR A 354 -12.56 -14.38 18.29
N ILE A 355 -12.32 -13.15 18.74
CA ILE A 355 -12.92 -12.56 19.94
C ILE A 355 -13.41 -11.16 19.58
N LEU A 356 -14.73 -11.00 19.52
CA LEU A 356 -15.37 -9.71 19.28
C LEU A 356 -15.85 -9.13 20.62
N PRO A 357 -15.60 -7.85 20.92
CA PRO A 357 -16.06 -7.23 22.16
C PRO A 357 -17.60 -7.17 22.22
N SER A 358 -18.14 -7.32 23.42
CA SER A 358 -19.59 -7.31 23.66
C SER A 358 -20.18 -5.93 23.37
N SER A 359 -20.84 -5.75 22.23
CA SER A 359 -21.61 -4.56 21.90
C SER A 359 -23.02 -4.93 21.46
N ASN A 360 -24.01 -4.09 21.78
CA ASN A 360 -25.43 -4.32 21.47
C ASN A 360 -25.78 -4.22 19.97
N ASN A 361 -24.81 -3.96 19.08
CA ASN A 361 -25.02 -3.82 17.64
C ASN A 361 -23.85 -4.41 16.84
N LEU A 362 -23.51 -5.65 17.13
CA LEU A 362 -22.43 -6.36 16.47
C LEU A 362 -22.76 -6.57 14.98
N LYS A 363 -21.96 -5.98 14.10
CA LYS A 363 -22.07 -6.18 12.64
C LYS A 363 -20.95 -7.09 12.17
N ILE A 364 -21.31 -8.20 11.55
CA ILE A 364 -20.37 -9.10 10.87
C ILE A 364 -20.36 -8.72 9.40
N ASN A 365 -19.23 -8.19 8.94
CA ASN A 365 -19.06 -7.82 7.55
C ASN A 365 -18.27 -8.92 6.82
N PHE A 366 -18.72 -9.29 5.64
CA PHE A 366 -18.05 -10.24 4.76
C PHE A 366 -18.16 -9.76 3.31
N GLU A 367 -17.21 -10.19 2.50
CA GLU A 367 -17.22 -10.01 1.05
C GLU A 367 -17.58 -11.34 0.39
N THR A 368 -18.24 -11.26 -0.76
CA THR A 368 -18.61 -12.43 -1.55
C THR A 368 -18.31 -12.19 -3.02
N VAL A 369 -17.99 -13.25 -3.73
CA VAL A 369 -17.89 -13.26 -5.19
C VAL A 369 -18.63 -14.48 -5.74
N ASN A 370 -19.33 -14.32 -6.86
CA ASN A 370 -20.02 -15.39 -7.58
C ASN A 370 -20.96 -16.28 -6.74
N LEU A 371 -21.64 -15.70 -5.74
CA LEU A 371 -22.62 -16.38 -4.89
C LEU A 371 -24.02 -15.76 -5.02
N LYS A 372 -25.04 -16.60 -5.18
CA LYS A 372 -26.46 -16.15 -5.23
C LYS A 372 -27.05 -15.86 -3.85
N SER A 373 -26.57 -16.56 -2.83
CA SER A 373 -27.07 -16.44 -1.45
C SER A 373 -26.05 -16.97 -0.46
N VAL A 374 -26.02 -16.40 0.73
CA VAL A 374 -25.23 -16.89 1.87
C VAL A 374 -26.18 -17.40 2.95
N LYS A 375 -25.93 -18.61 3.46
CA LYS A 375 -26.64 -19.15 4.62
C LYS A 375 -25.80 -18.91 5.88
N VAL A 376 -26.40 -18.24 6.87
CA VAL A 376 -25.73 -17.93 8.13
C VAL A 376 -26.30 -18.84 9.23
N GLN A 377 -25.42 -19.51 9.96
CA GLN A 377 -25.78 -20.29 11.15
C GLN A 377 -25.15 -19.63 12.38
N VAL A 378 -25.99 -19.28 13.36
CA VAL A 378 -25.56 -18.72 14.63
C VAL A 378 -25.65 -19.80 15.69
N LEU A 379 -24.51 -20.12 16.32
CA LEU A 379 -24.41 -21.10 17.40
C LEU A 379 -24.10 -20.38 18.70
N ARG A 380 -24.93 -20.60 19.72
CA ARG A 380 -24.66 -20.13 21.08
C ARG A 380 -23.93 -21.22 21.85
N LEU A 381 -22.71 -20.93 22.29
CA LEU A 381 -21.99 -21.77 23.25
C LEU A 381 -22.46 -21.40 24.67
N PHE A 382 -22.78 -22.40 25.47
CA PHE A 382 -23.14 -22.23 26.88
C PHE A 382 -21.89 -22.41 27.75
N GLU A 383 -21.85 -21.73 28.90
CA GLU A 383 -20.74 -21.79 29.85
C GLU A 383 -20.38 -23.23 30.25
N SER A 384 -21.39 -24.10 30.39
CA SER A 384 -21.18 -25.52 30.73
C SER A 384 -20.36 -26.30 29.71
N ASN A 385 -20.30 -25.84 28.45
CA ASN A 385 -19.73 -26.58 27.33
C ASN A 385 -18.49 -25.89 26.74
N ILE A 386 -18.11 -24.72 27.25
CA ILE A 386 -17.05 -23.90 26.66
C ILE A 386 -15.68 -24.55 26.77
N LEU A 387 -15.39 -25.22 27.89
CA LEU A 387 -14.11 -25.91 28.11
C LEU A 387 -13.92 -27.08 27.13
N GLN A 388 -14.98 -27.83 26.83
CA GLN A 388 -14.94 -28.93 25.87
C GLN A 388 -14.81 -28.40 24.43
N PHE A 389 -15.46 -27.27 24.10
CA PHE A 389 -15.32 -26.63 22.79
C PHE A 389 -13.87 -26.18 22.53
N LEU A 390 -13.23 -25.57 23.54
CA LEU A 390 -11.86 -25.08 23.45
C LEU A 390 -10.79 -26.18 23.42
N GLN A 391 -11.11 -27.40 23.83
CA GLN A 391 -10.21 -28.55 23.68
C GLN A 391 -10.06 -29.01 22.21
N GLY A 392 -11.09 -28.79 21.39
CA GLY A 392 -11.12 -29.23 19.99
C GLY A 392 -11.01 -28.11 18.96
N ASN A 393 -11.14 -26.85 19.36
CA ASN A 393 -11.16 -25.69 18.45
C ASN A 393 -10.14 -24.65 18.90
N ASN A 394 -9.33 -24.17 17.95
CA ASN A 394 -8.34 -23.15 18.21
C ASN A 394 -8.99 -21.75 18.11
N LEU A 395 -8.70 -20.86 19.06
CA LEU A 395 -9.17 -19.47 19.05
C LEU A 395 -8.25 -18.54 18.24
N ASN A 396 -7.32 -19.06 17.44
CA ASN A 396 -6.34 -18.30 16.69
C ASN A 396 -6.50 -18.45 15.18
#